data_AF-A0A8B8MV29-F1
#
_entry.id   AF-A0A8B8MV29-F1
#
_cell.length_a   1.000
_cell.length_b   1.000
_cell.length_c   1.000
_cell.angle_alpha   90.00
_cell.angle_beta   90.00
_cell.angle_gamma   90.00
#
_symmetry.space_group_name_H-M   'P 1'
#
loop_
_entity.id
_entity.type
_entity.pdbx_description
1 polymer ?
#
loop_
_entity_poly.entity_id
_entity_poly.type
_entity_poly.pdbx_seq_one_letter_code
_entity_poly.pdbx_strand_id
1 'polypeptide(L)'
;MTNELDKISQLPEHLTDQILSRLPIKDAVRTSILSRKWRYKWSSIPRLVFDEKCTRETGVSSLQPSLNDNLVKIIDEVLLLHTGPMENFTLSHKGFCATSNIDHWILHLSRIPLKEITLRIWKGYYYKIPITLFSCQDLIHLDLLHCVVKIPSTFEGFKNLRTLSFLQVKVSSDELKALISRCPHLRHLMLVNSERIEQIIVEAGNLEWLLLHGGFQDVTLGVMNHLKSVTIAFCDDIANKHGPGNDNLSNLHKFFRNLPKIRRLTLKNYSLKYLAAGNVPQTLPNELVHLKYLFLCIDFNRVEEILTFMCLIRSSPRLKHVDLLTRAENQQTTWIGTMADFWEDHQACCLKNLQVVSMGGISGSKPEQEMMKFLLASSPNLRTMTIKPNSTSGEGKLLRELLRFRRASAQAEVIFLDSVDPEAGPH
;
A
#
# COMPACT_ATOMS: atom_id res chain seq x y z
N MET A 1 57.93 -17.26 10.31
CA MET A 1 56.69 -16.55 9.95
C MET A 1 55.54 -17.49 10.28
N THR A 2 54.86 -17.24 11.40
CA THR A 2 53.71 -18.02 11.84
C THR A 2 52.58 -17.84 10.84
N ASN A 3 52.17 -18.95 10.23
CA ASN A 3 51.04 -19.04 9.32
C ASN A 3 49.77 -18.76 10.14
N GLU A 4 49.40 -17.49 10.29
CA GLU A 4 48.12 -17.14 10.91
C GLU A 4 47.02 -17.84 10.10
N LEU A 5 46.40 -18.85 10.71
CA LEU A 5 45.36 -19.64 10.08
C LEU A 5 44.25 -18.70 9.59
N ASP A 6 44.03 -18.68 8.28
CA ASP A 6 42.92 -17.95 7.66
C ASP A 6 41.59 -18.54 8.13
N LYS A 7 41.09 -18.01 9.25
CA LYS A 7 39.87 -18.47 9.92
C LYS A 7 38.63 -18.28 9.06
N ILE A 8 38.63 -17.25 8.19
CA ILE A 8 37.50 -16.91 7.34
C ILE A 8 37.39 -17.92 6.19
N SER A 9 38.50 -18.28 5.55
CA SER A 9 38.51 -19.34 4.52
C SER A 9 38.33 -20.76 5.06
N GLN A 10 38.35 -20.95 6.38
CA GLN A 10 38.06 -22.23 7.05
C GLN A 10 36.59 -22.38 7.47
N LEU A 11 35.77 -21.33 7.30
CA LEU A 11 34.34 -21.43 7.59
C LEU A 11 33.67 -22.49 6.70
N PRO A 12 32.73 -23.28 7.25
CA PRO A 12 31.84 -24.11 6.47
C PRO A 12 31.15 -23.31 5.35
N GLU A 13 30.91 -23.96 4.22
CA GLU A 13 30.31 -23.32 3.04
C GLU A 13 28.97 -22.65 3.36
N HIS A 14 28.09 -23.34 4.10
CA HIS A 14 26.80 -22.79 4.49
C HIS A 14 26.89 -21.49 5.32
N LEU A 15 27.94 -21.32 6.15
CA LEU A 15 28.14 -20.08 6.91
C LEU A 15 28.66 -18.97 6.00
N THR A 16 29.55 -19.31 5.08
CA THR A 16 30.06 -18.37 4.07
C THR A 16 28.92 -17.85 3.20
N ASP A 17 28.05 -18.73 2.71
CA ASP A 17 26.88 -18.37 1.91
C ASP A 17 25.92 -17.47 2.69
N GLN A 18 25.70 -17.76 3.98
CA GLN A 18 24.88 -16.90 4.85
C GLN A 18 25.49 -15.50 5.02
N ILE A 19 26.81 -15.41 5.21
CA ILE A 19 27.51 -14.12 5.32
C ILE A 19 27.35 -13.35 4.01
N LEU A 20 27.69 -13.98 2.88
CA LEU A 20 27.63 -13.36 1.56
C LEU A 20 26.22 -12.94 1.16
N SER A 21 25.19 -13.73 1.49
CA SER A 21 23.78 -13.40 1.21
C SER A 21 23.27 -12.15 1.95
N ARG A 22 23.98 -11.69 2.97
CA ARG A 22 23.65 -10.47 3.74
C ARG A 22 24.41 -9.25 3.25
N LEU A 23 25.39 -9.43 2.36
CA LEU A 23 26.15 -8.33 1.77
C LEU A 23 25.42 -7.81 0.51
N PRO A 24 25.53 -6.51 0.20
CA PRO A 24 25.21 -6.01 -1.13
C PRO A 24 25.99 -6.79 -2.20
N ILE A 25 25.40 -7.01 -3.38
CA ILE A 25 26.05 -7.81 -4.44
C ILE A 25 27.44 -7.28 -4.81
N LYS A 26 27.62 -5.94 -4.81
CA LYS A 26 28.92 -5.30 -4.98
C LYS A 26 29.96 -5.81 -3.98
N ASP A 27 29.62 -5.81 -2.69
CA ASP A 27 30.55 -6.21 -1.63
C ASP A 27 30.76 -7.73 -1.62
N ALA A 28 29.73 -8.51 -1.92
CA ALA A 28 29.84 -9.95 -2.09
C ALA A 28 30.82 -10.30 -3.24
N VAL A 29 30.68 -9.67 -4.40
CA VAL A 29 31.61 -9.83 -5.54
C VAL A 29 33.01 -9.35 -5.16
N ARG A 30 33.15 -8.25 -4.41
CA ARG A 30 34.47 -7.75 -3.96
C ARG A 30 35.22 -8.75 -3.09
N THR A 31 34.56 -9.66 -2.39
CA THR A 31 35.25 -10.74 -1.66
C THR A 31 36.10 -11.63 -2.57
N SER A 32 35.84 -11.64 -3.88
CA SER A 32 36.63 -12.40 -4.87
C SER A 32 38.12 -12.06 -4.90
N ILE A 33 38.51 -10.87 -4.41
CA ILE A 33 39.92 -10.45 -4.36
C ILE A 33 40.66 -10.95 -3.13
N LEU A 34 39.95 -11.49 -2.12
CA LEU A 34 40.55 -11.89 -0.84
C LEU A 34 41.49 -13.09 -1.01
N SER A 35 41.09 -14.10 -1.79
CA SER A 35 41.95 -15.23 -2.14
C SER A 35 41.41 -16.01 -3.34
N ARG A 36 42.21 -16.94 -3.88
CA ARG A 36 41.76 -17.86 -4.95
C ARG A 36 40.52 -18.68 -4.54
N LYS A 37 40.35 -18.97 -3.25
CA LYS A 37 39.18 -19.71 -2.73
C LYS A 37 37.91 -18.86 -2.71
N TRP A 38 38.03 -17.55 -2.53
CA TRP A 38 36.89 -16.63 -2.49
C TRP A 38 36.43 -16.15 -3.87
N ARG A 39 37.27 -16.33 -4.91
CA ARG A 39 37.04 -15.79 -6.26
C ARG A 39 35.62 -15.99 -6.81
N TYR A 40 35.01 -17.15 -6.56
CA TYR A 40 33.68 -17.51 -7.07
C TYR A 40 32.67 -17.84 -5.96
N LYS A 41 32.97 -17.59 -4.68
CA LYS A 41 32.03 -17.93 -3.60
C LYS A 41 30.72 -17.14 -3.64
N TRP A 42 30.74 -15.98 -4.26
CA TRP A 42 29.54 -15.18 -4.45
C TRP A 42 28.60 -15.72 -5.56
N SER A 43 29.11 -16.56 -6.48
CA SER A 43 28.32 -17.01 -7.64
C SER A 43 27.22 -18.01 -7.30
N SER A 44 27.19 -18.48 -6.04
CA SER A 44 26.15 -19.36 -5.48
C SER A 44 25.07 -18.61 -4.69
N ILE A 45 25.17 -17.29 -4.53
CA ILE A 45 24.22 -16.52 -3.71
C ILE A 45 22.82 -16.56 -4.35
N PRO A 46 21.77 -16.96 -3.61
CA PRO A 46 20.44 -17.16 -4.19
C PRO A 46 19.65 -15.87 -4.44
N ARG A 47 20.09 -14.74 -3.88
CA ARG A 47 19.40 -13.44 -3.99
C ARG A 47 20.31 -12.43 -4.67
N LEU A 48 19.94 -12.04 -5.89
CA LEU A 48 20.65 -11.01 -6.63
C LEU A 48 19.87 -9.70 -6.56
N VAL A 49 20.43 -8.73 -5.85
CA VAL A 49 19.81 -7.42 -5.62
C VAL A 49 20.67 -6.32 -6.21
N PHE A 50 20.14 -5.66 -7.23
CA PHE A 50 20.70 -4.53 -7.95
C PHE A 50 19.95 -3.24 -7.56
N ASP A 51 20.32 -2.68 -6.42
CA ASP A 51 19.79 -1.42 -5.87
C ASP A 51 20.88 -0.34 -5.78
N GLU A 52 20.60 0.81 -5.15
CA GLU A 52 21.56 1.90 -5.01
C GLU A 52 22.88 1.48 -4.35
N LYS A 53 22.89 0.43 -3.52
CA LYS A 53 24.13 -0.04 -2.86
C LYS A 53 25.13 -0.63 -3.86
N CYS A 54 24.69 -0.97 -5.07
CA CYS A 54 25.55 -1.50 -6.13
C CYS A 54 26.45 -0.44 -6.76
N THR A 55 26.03 0.82 -6.72
CA THR A 55 26.72 1.93 -7.39
C THR A 55 27.23 2.98 -6.42
N ARG A 56 26.83 2.92 -5.13
CA ARG A 56 27.41 3.76 -4.07
C ARG A 56 28.94 3.62 -4.06
N GLU A 57 29.60 4.64 -4.57
CA GLU A 57 30.98 4.98 -4.24
C GLU A 57 30.93 6.02 -3.12
N THR A 58 31.86 5.94 -2.18
CA THR A 58 32.05 6.98 -1.18
C THR A 58 32.37 8.30 -1.89
N GLY A 59 31.40 9.21 -1.97
CA GLY A 59 31.64 10.62 -2.30
C GLY A 59 31.35 11.11 -3.72
N VAL A 60 30.62 10.39 -4.59
CA VAL A 60 30.30 10.88 -5.96
C VAL A 60 28.79 10.94 -6.24
N SER A 61 28.34 12.08 -6.76
CA SER A 61 26.94 12.36 -7.12
C SER A 61 26.45 11.48 -8.29
N SER A 62 25.23 10.94 -8.15
CA SER A 62 24.58 9.92 -8.99
C SER A 62 24.04 10.42 -10.35
N LEU A 63 24.75 11.33 -11.02
CA LEU A 63 24.28 12.01 -12.25
C LEU A 63 25.14 11.73 -13.51
N GLN A 64 25.93 10.67 -13.52
CA GLN A 64 26.76 10.32 -14.68
C GLN A 64 25.96 9.51 -15.73
N PRO A 65 25.94 9.90 -17.02
CA PRO A 65 25.37 9.10 -18.12
C PRO A 65 25.92 7.67 -18.18
N SER A 66 27.13 7.45 -17.68
CA SER A 66 27.79 6.14 -17.59
C SER A 66 27.18 5.19 -16.55
N LEU A 67 26.31 5.67 -15.65
CA LEU A 67 25.73 4.85 -14.59
C LEU A 67 24.88 3.70 -15.14
N ASN A 68 24.05 3.99 -16.15
CA ASN A 68 23.16 2.99 -16.73
C ASN A 68 23.97 1.89 -17.43
N ASP A 69 24.94 2.28 -18.25
CA ASP A 69 25.83 1.36 -18.96
C ASP A 69 26.67 0.53 -18.00
N ASN A 70 27.17 1.14 -16.91
CA ASN A 70 27.91 0.43 -15.88
C ASN A 70 27.01 -0.59 -15.15
N LEU A 71 25.78 -0.21 -14.81
CA LEU A 71 24.85 -1.12 -14.14
C LEU A 71 24.43 -2.28 -15.07
N VAL A 72 24.20 -1.99 -16.35
CA VAL A 72 23.94 -3.02 -17.38
C VAL A 72 25.11 -4.01 -17.45
N LYS A 73 26.35 -3.52 -17.57
CA LYS A 73 27.55 -4.37 -17.59
C LYS A 73 27.69 -5.22 -16.33
N ILE A 74 27.46 -4.62 -15.16
CA ILE A 74 27.50 -5.34 -13.88
C ILE A 74 26.45 -6.45 -13.86
N ILE A 75 25.22 -6.18 -14.28
CA ILE A 75 24.15 -7.18 -14.30
C ILE A 75 24.48 -8.29 -15.30
N ASP A 76 24.93 -7.94 -16.51
CA ASP A 76 25.34 -8.91 -17.53
C ASP A 76 26.46 -9.83 -17.01
N GLU A 77 27.52 -9.27 -16.42
CA GLU A 77 28.64 -10.05 -15.86
C GLU A 77 28.20 -10.92 -14.68
N VAL A 78 27.38 -10.38 -13.77
CA VAL A 78 26.89 -11.12 -12.60
C VAL A 78 26.00 -12.28 -13.05
N LEU A 79 25.07 -12.06 -13.98
CA LEU A 79 24.21 -13.12 -14.51
C LEU A 79 25.00 -14.17 -15.30
N LEU A 80 26.04 -13.75 -16.04
CA LEU A 80 26.90 -14.67 -16.80
C LEU A 80 27.72 -15.58 -15.89
N LEU A 81 28.23 -15.05 -14.77
CA LEU A 81 29.10 -15.77 -13.84
C LEU A 81 28.33 -16.51 -12.74
N HIS A 82 27.04 -16.23 -12.55
CA HIS A 82 26.20 -16.90 -11.57
C HIS A 82 25.97 -18.36 -11.98
N THR A 83 26.27 -19.29 -11.07
CA THR A 83 26.22 -20.73 -11.32
C THR A 83 25.38 -21.49 -10.29
N GLY A 84 24.98 -20.84 -9.20
CA GLY A 84 24.15 -21.44 -8.17
C GLY A 84 22.65 -21.35 -8.44
N PRO A 85 21.82 -21.86 -7.52
CA PRO A 85 20.38 -21.65 -7.57
C PRO A 85 20.07 -20.16 -7.41
N MET A 86 19.18 -19.62 -8.24
CA MET A 86 18.69 -18.25 -8.11
C MET A 86 17.22 -18.26 -7.71
N GLU A 87 16.91 -17.67 -6.56
CA GLU A 87 15.54 -17.60 -6.03
C GLU A 87 14.94 -16.20 -6.17
N ASN A 88 15.77 -15.15 -6.13
CA ASN A 88 15.34 -13.77 -6.22
C ASN A 88 16.21 -12.99 -7.22
N PHE A 89 15.55 -12.24 -8.09
CA PHE A 89 16.15 -11.21 -8.91
C PHE A 89 15.45 -9.87 -8.63
N THR A 90 16.22 -8.89 -8.16
CA THR A 90 15.74 -7.54 -7.88
C THR A 90 16.57 -6.53 -8.66
N LEU A 91 15.92 -5.75 -9.51
CA LEU A 91 16.47 -4.54 -10.12
C LEU A 91 15.63 -3.35 -9.67
N SER A 92 16.17 -2.54 -8.76
CA SER A 92 15.48 -1.36 -8.23
C SER A 92 16.48 -0.27 -7.90
N HIS A 93 17.03 0.34 -8.95
CA HIS A 93 17.99 1.41 -8.82
C HIS A 93 17.37 2.71 -9.34
N LYS A 94 17.22 3.74 -8.49
CA LYS A 94 16.58 5.03 -8.89
C LYS A 94 17.23 5.72 -10.09
N GLY A 95 18.51 5.46 -10.33
CA GLY A 95 19.25 5.95 -11.50
C GLY A 95 19.07 5.15 -12.80
N PHE A 96 18.45 3.97 -12.77
CA PHE A 96 18.36 3.06 -13.91
C PHE A 96 17.20 3.42 -14.85
N CYS A 97 17.47 3.33 -16.16
CA CYS A 97 16.50 3.56 -17.23
C CYS A 97 16.27 2.26 -18.01
N ALA A 98 15.09 2.08 -18.59
CA ALA A 98 14.78 0.93 -19.43
C ALA A 98 15.78 0.76 -20.60
N THR A 99 16.24 -0.48 -20.82
CA THR A 99 17.10 -0.86 -21.95
C THR A 99 16.66 -2.20 -22.54
N SER A 100 17.13 -2.55 -23.73
CA SER A 100 16.88 -3.86 -24.35
C SER A 100 17.59 -5.02 -23.64
N ASN A 101 18.61 -4.75 -22.81
CA ASN A 101 19.28 -5.79 -22.01
C ASN A 101 18.31 -6.50 -21.06
N ILE A 102 17.28 -5.79 -20.59
CA ILE A 102 16.25 -6.36 -19.72
C ILE A 102 15.53 -7.53 -20.41
N ASP A 103 15.35 -7.48 -21.73
CA ASP A 103 14.72 -8.57 -22.49
C ASP A 103 15.55 -9.86 -22.38
N HIS A 104 16.88 -9.73 -22.48
CA HIS A 104 17.83 -10.83 -22.35
C HIS A 104 17.86 -11.37 -20.91
N TRP A 105 17.83 -10.48 -19.91
CA TRP A 105 17.78 -10.88 -18.51
C TRP A 105 16.51 -11.66 -18.23
N ILE A 106 15.34 -11.16 -18.61
CA ILE A 106 14.07 -11.85 -18.37
C ILE A 106 14.03 -13.19 -19.11
N LEU A 107 14.56 -13.28 -20.33
CA LEU A 107 14.68 -14.55 -21.06
C LEU A 107 15.57 -15.57 -20.33
N HIS A 108 16.66 -15.11 -19.70
CA HIS A 108 17.50 -15.97 -18.87
C HIS A 108 16.77 -16.42 -17.61
N LEU A 109 16.15 -15.47 -16.88
CA LEU A 109 15.41 -15.73 -15.64
C LEU A 109 14.22 -16.67 -15.86
N SER A 110 13.57 -16.63 -17.03
CA SER A 110 12.44 -17.50 -17.34
C SER A 110 12.80 -18.98 -17.50
N ARG A 111 14.09 -19.31 -17.52
CA ARG A 111 14.60 -20.69 -17.66
C ARG A 111 15.05 -21.29 -16.33
N ILE A 112 14.91 -20.53 -15.23
CA ILE A 112 15.37 -20.88 -13.89
C ILE A 112 14.14 -20.94 -12.97
N PRO A 113 14.10 -21.84 -11.96
CA PRO A 113 13.02 -21.90 -10.97
C PRO A 113 13.04 -20.71 -9.99
N LEU A 114 12.80 -19.52 -10.52
CA LEU A 114 12.85 -18.25 -9.81
C LEU A 114 11.56 -18.00 -9.02
N LYS A 115 11.70 -17.61 -7.75
CA LYS A 115 10.57 -17.39 -6.83
C LYS A 115 10.15 -15.93 -6.75
N GLU A 116 11.07 -14.98 -6.94
CA GLU A 116 10.81 -13.56 -6.73
C GLU A 116 11.44 -12.73 -7.85
N ILE A 117 10.62 -11.90 -8.51
CA ILE A 117 11.07 -10.89 -9.47
C ILE A 117 10.61 -9.53 -8.97
N THR A 118 11.56 -8.61 -8.83
CA THR A 118 11.28 -7.19 -8.65
C THR A 118 11.99 -6.42 -9.76
N LEU A 119 11.21 -5.76 -10.63
CA LEU A 119 11.72 -4.93 -11.71
C LEU A 119 11.12 -3.54 -11.60
N ARG A 120 11.93 -2.59 -11.13
CA ARG A 120 11.50 -1.21 -10.92
C ARG A 120 12.29 -0.24 -11.78
N ILE A 121 11.62 0.27 -12.81
CA ILE A 121 12.18 1.23 -13.76
C ILE A 121 11.80 2.63 -13.29
N TRP A 122 12.75 3.40 -12.76
CA TRP A 122 12.46 4.69 -12.14
C TRP A 122 12.53 5.87 -13.11
N LYS A 123 13.16 5.68 -14.28
CA LYS A 123 13.42 6.73 -15.26
C LYS A 123 13.12 6.27 -16.68
N GLY A 124 12.89 7.24 -17.56
CA GLY A 124 12.66 7.01 -18.99
C GLY A 124 11.20 6.69 -19.31
N TYR A 125 10.98 5.97 -20.40
CA TYR A 125 9.65 5.53 -20.82
C TYR A 125 9.22 4.24 -20.10
N TYR A 126 7.92 3.96 -20.14
CA TYR A 126 7.37 2.70 -19.64
C TYR A 126 8.02 1.51 -20.35
N TYR A 127 8.59 0.58 -19.59
CA TYR A 127 9.22 -0.61 -20.18
C TYR A 127 8.19 -1.68 -20.51
N LYS A 128 8.17 -2.15 -21.76
CA LYS A 128 7.27 -3.23 -22.18
C LYS A 128 7.84 -4.57 -21.73
N ILE A 129 7.15 -5.23 -20.80
CA ILE A 129 7.57 -6.53 -20.30
C ILE A 129 7.52 -7.57 -21.44
N PRO A 130 8.61 -8.33 -21.67
CA PRO A 130 8.62 -9.41 -22.64
C PRO A 130 7.73 -10.55 -22.17
N ILE A 131 7.06 -11.21 -23.12
CA ILE A 131 6.10 -12.29 -22.85
C ILE A 131 6.73 -13.48 -22.12
N THR A 132 8.06 -13.64 -22.20
CA THR A 132 8.84 -14.69 -21.53
C THR A 132 8.77 -14.62 -20.01
N LEU A 133 8.48 -13.44 -19.43
CA LEU A 133 8.25 -13.32 -17.98
C LEU A 133 7.09 -14.22 -17.50
N PHE A 134 6.09 -14.43 -18.36
CA PHE A 134 4.92 -15.25 -18.05
C PHE A 134 5.20 -16.76 -18.11
N SER A 135 6.43 -17.18 -18.45
CA SER A 135 6.88 -18.56 -18.38
C SER A 135 7.45 -18.95 -17.01
N CYS A 136 7.66 -17.99 -16.09
CA CYS A 136 8.16 -18.25 -14.73
C CYS A 136 7.10 -18.92 -13.83
N GLN A 137 6.99 -20.25 -13.87
CA GLN A 137 5.91 -20.99 -13.17
C GLN A 137 6.07 -21.04 -11.64
N ASP A 138 7.30 -20.96 -11.13
CA ASP A 138 7.61 -21.04 -9.70
C ASP A 138 7.48 -19.70 -8.96
N LEU A 139 7.05 -18.65 -9.68
CA LEU A 139 7.00 -17.29 -9.15
C LEU A 139 5.99 -17.17 -8.00
N ILE A 140 6.49 -16.66 -6.86
CA ILE A 140 5.75 -16.39 -5.62
C ILE A 140 5.50 -14.88 -5.46
N HIS A 141 6.45 -14.04 -5.91
CA HIS A 141 6.37 -12.58 -5.82
C HIS A 141 6.72 -11.93 -7.16
N LEU A 142 5.85 -11.05 -7.63
CA LEU A 142 6.08 -10.21 -8.80
C LEU A 142 5.82 -8.74 -8.44
N ASP A 143 6.86 -7.91 -8.54
CA ASP A 143 6.79 -6.46 -8.34
C ASP A 143 7.32 -5.74 -9.58
N LEU A 144 6.45 -4.94 -10.19
CA LEU A 144 6.74 -4.16 -11.39
C LEU A 144 6.45 -2.68 -11.12
N LEU A 145 7.42 -1.82 -11.42
CA LEU A 145 7.25 -0.36 -11.44
C LEU A 145 7.50 0.20 -12.86
N HIS A 146 6.60 1.06 -13.33
CA HIS A 146 6.74 1.81 -14.58
C HIS A 146 6.87 0.92 -15.84
N CYS A 147 5.96 -0.05 -15.95
CA CYS A 147 5.97 -1.11 -16.96
C CYS A 147 4.69 -1.15 -17.79
N VAL A 148 4.76 -1.67 -19.03
CA VAL A 148 3.61 -2.06 -19.84
C VAL A 148 3.50 -3.58 -19.80
N VAL A 149 2.36 -4.08 -19.34
CA VAL A 149 2.09 -5.51 -19.23
C VAL A 149 1.06 -5.89 -20.29
N LYS A 150 1.42 -6.85 -21.15
CA LYS A 150 0.50 -7.49 -22.10
C LYS A 150 0.51 -8.98 -21.84
N ILE A 151 -0.66 -9.54 -21.57
CA ILE A 151 -0.78 -10.96 -21.21
C ILE A 151 -0.84 -11.80 -22.48
N PRO A 152 0.08 -12.76 -22.67
CA PRO A 152 0.04 -13.61 -23.85
C PRO A 152 -1.14 -14.59 -23.76
N SER A 153 -1.72 -14.94 -24.91
CA SER A 153 -2.82 -15.92 -24.97
C SER A 153 -2.42 -17.29 -24.43
N THR A 154 -1.14 -17.66 -24.55
CA THR A 154 -0.53 -18.88 -24.04
C THR A 154 -0.28 -18.88 -22.53
N PHE A 155 -0.56 -17.79 -21.81
CA PHE A 155 -0.31 -17.71 -20.38
C PHE A 155 -1.21 -18.64 -19.57
N GLU A 156 -0.65 -19.72 -19.02
CA GLU A 156 -1.41 -20.70 -18.22
C GLU A 156 -1.69 -20.25 -16.79
N GLY A 157 -1.11 -19.12 -16.35
CA GLY A 157 -1.25 -18.60 -14.99
C GLY A 157 -0.03 -18.84 -14.11
N PHE A 158 0.22 -17.94 -13.15
CA PHE A 158 1.23 -18.15 -12.13
C PHE A 158 0.66 -18.99 -10.98
N LYS A 159 0.98 -20.29 -10.95
CA LYS A 159 0.36 -21.22 -10.00
C LYS A 159 0.75 -20.98 -8.55
N ASN A 160 1.95 -20.46 -8.31
CA ASN A 160 2.49 -20.25 -6.96
C ASN A 160 2.45 -18.78 -6.49
N LEU A 161 1.95 -17.86 -7.32
CA LEU A 161 2.03 -16.42 -7.03
C LEU A 161 1.17 -16.07 -5.83
N ARG A 162 1.81 -15.49 -4.81
CA ARG A 162 1.17 -15.02 -3.58
C ARG A 162 1.09 -13.51 -3.50
N THR A 163 2.00 -12.81 -4.15
CA THR A 163 2.07 -11.34 -4.11
C THR A 163 2.25 -10.79 -5.51
N LEU A 164 1.35 -9.90 -5.90
CA LEU A 164 1.40 -9.14 -7.13
C LEU A 164 1.39 -7.64 -6.80
N SER A 165 2.40 -6.93 -7.27
CA SER A 165 2.61 -5.51 -7.01
C SER A 165 2.85 -4.77 -8.31
N PHE A 166 1.86 -4.00 -8.75
CA PHE A 166 1.92 -3.15 -9.93
C PHE A 166 1.88 -1.69 -9.50
N LEU A 167 2.98 -0.98 -9.73
CA LEU A 167 3.10 0.45 -9.47
C LEU A 167 3.33 1.16 -10.80
N GLN A 168 2.49 2.13 -11.16
CA GLN A 168 2.55 2.81 -12.45
C GLN A 168 2.68 1.78 -13.58
N VAL A 169 1.74 0.84 -13.67
CA VAL A 169 1.74 -0.19 -14.72
C VAL A 169 0.61 0.08 -15.69
N LYS A 170 0.92 0.08 -16.99
CA LYS A 170 -0.07 0.13 -18.07
C LYS A 170 -0.56 -1.30 -18.34
N VAL A 171 -1.79 -1.59 -17.96
CA VAL A 171 -2.49 -2.86 -18.20
C VAL A 171 -3.99 -2.57 -18.35
N SER A 172 -4.68 -3.22 -19.28
CA SER A 172 -6.13 -3.06 -19.42
C SER A 172 -6.89 -3.78 -18.30
N SER A 173 -8.16 -3.41 -18.08
CA SER A 173 -9.02 -4.06 -17.07
C SER A 173 -9.20 -5.56 -17.37
N ASP A 174 -9.44 -5.93 -18.63
CA ASP A 174 -9.60 -7.32 -19.05
C ASP A 174 -8.32 -8.15 -18.85
N GLU A 175 -7.16 -7.58 -19.18
CA GLU A 175 -5.87 -8.21 -18.91
C GLU A 175 -5.68 -8.41 -17.40
N LEU A 176 -5.90 -7.37 -16.59
CA LEU A 176 -5.75 -7.49 -15.13
C LEU A 176 -6.68 -8.57 -14.56
N LYS A 177 -7.94 -8.63 -15.00
CA LYS A 177 -8.90 -9.67 -14.61
C LYS A 177 -8.41 -11.07 -15.03
N ALA A 178 -7.92 -11.21 -16.25
CA ALA A 178 -7.34 -12.45 -16.75
C ALA A 178 -6.09 -12.89 -15.96
N LEU A 179 -5.24 -11.94 -15.55
CA LEU A 179 -4.07 -12.23 -14.71
C LEU A 179 -4.49 -12.78 -13.34
N ILE A 180 -5.37 -12.05 -12.65
CA ILE A 180 -5.79 -12.37 -11.27
C ILE A 180 -6.49 -13.72 -11.24
N SER A 181 -7.42 -13.97 -12.16
CA SER A 181 -8.16 -15.26 -12.25
C SER A 181 -7.26 -16.47 -12.51
N ARG A 182 -6.08 -16.25 -13.13
CA ARG A 182 -5.09 -17.30 -13.40
C ARG A 182 -4.05 -17.46 -12.28
N CYS A 183 -4.18 -16.74 -11.16
CA CYS A 183 -3.28 -16.81 -9.99
C CYS A 183 -4.03 -17.33 -8.75
N PRO A 184 -4.25 -18.64 -8.61
CA PRO A 184 -5.16 -19.21 -7.60
C PRO A 184 -4.68 -19.02 -6.15
N HIS A 185 -3.40 -18.80 -5.91
CA HIS A 185 -2.81 -18.63 -4.57
C HIS A 185 -2.50 -17.18 -4.20
N LEU A 186 -3.03 -16.21 -4.97
CA LEU A 186 -2.79 -14.80 -4.72
C LEU A 186 -3.36 -14.36 -3.36
N ARG A 187 -2.49 -13.83 -2.49
CA ARG A 187 -2.82 -13.37 -1.13
C ARG A 187 -2.69 -11.86 -0.97
N HIS A 188 -1.78 -11.23 -1.71
CA HIS A 188 -1.50 -9.79 -1.63
C HIS A 188 -1.56 -9.19 -3.03
N LEU A 189 -2.39 -8.16 -3.20
CA LEU A 189 -2.51 -7.42 -4.45
C LEU A 189 -2.32 -5.93 -4.17
N MET A 190 -1.34 -5.33 -4.83
CA MET A 190 -1.07 -3.89 -4.80
C MET A 190 -1.20 -3.34 -6.22
N LEU A 191 -2.10 -2.38 -6.41
CA LEU A 191 -2.28 -1.64 -7.66
C LEU A 191 -2.18 -0.15 -7.33
N VAL A 192 -1.12 0.51 -7.82
CA VAL A 192 -0.83 1.92 -7.54
C VAL A 192 -0.65 2.67 -8.85
N ASN A 193 -1.44 3.71 -9.10
CA ASN A 193 -1.38 4.56 -10.29
C ASN A 193 -1.34 3.77 -11.61
N SER A 194 -2.06 2.65 -11.67
CA SER A 194 -2.16 1.84 -12.89
C SER A 194 -2.99 2.58 -13.93
N GLU A 195 -2.35 3.02 -15.02
CA GLU A 195 -2.99 3.74 -16.10
C GLU A 195 -3.89 2.80 -16.94
N ARG A 196 -4.93 3.37 -17.58
CA ARG A 196 -5.90 2.67 -18.45
C ARG A 196 -6.91 1.76 -17.73
N ILE A 197 -7.02 1.88 -16.42
CA ILE A 197 -8.05 1.17 -15.64
C ILE A 197 -9.05 2.17 -15.10
N GLU A 198 -10.19 2.29 -15.79
CA GLU A 198 -11.30 3.11 -15.27
C GLU A 198 -12.07 2.36 -14.18
N GLN A 199 -12.23 1.05 -14.33
CA GLN A 199 -12.94 0.20 -13.38
C GLN A 199 -12.07 -0.96 -12.97
N ILE A 200 -11.98 -1.16 -11.65
CA ILE A 200 -11.30 -2.31 -11.08
C ILE A 200 -12.32 -3.37 -10.72
N ILE A 201 -12.15 -4.56 -11.27
CA ILE A 201 -12.88 -5.76 -10.87
C ILE A 201 -11.87 -6.75 -10.28
N VAL A 202 -11.97 -7.02 -8.97
CA VAL A 202 -11.11 -8.01 -8.30
C VAL A 202 -11.94 -9.20 -7.86
N GLU A 203 -11.66 -10.35 -8.46
CA GLU A 203 -12.26 -11.64 -8.11
C GLU A 203 -11.13 -12.60 -7.69
N ALA A 204 -10.76 -12.55 -6.41
CA ALA A 204 -9.67 -13.37 -5.85
C ALA A 204 -10.02 -13.88 -4.45
N GLY A 205 -10.67 -15.05 -4.37
CA GLY A 205 -11.21 -15.58 -3.11
C GLY A 205 -10.17 -15.77 -2.00
N ASN A 206 -8.91 -16.06 -2.35
CA ASN A 206 -7.80 -16.28 -1.42
C ASN A 206 -7.05 -15.01 -1.00
N LEU A 207 -7.46 -13.84 -1.50
CA LEU A 207 -6.79 -12.58 -1.20
C LEU A 207 -6.97 -12.23 0.28
N GLU A 208 -5.87 -11.88 0.95
CA GLU A 208 -5.82 -11.49 2.37
C GLU A 208 -5.62 -9.98 2.55
N TRP A 209 -4.96 -9.34 1.58
CA TRP A 209 -4.62 -7.92 1.60
C TRP A 209 -4.76 -7.31 0.20
N LEU A 210 -5.42 -6.14 0.14
CA LEU A 210 -5.65 -5.38 -1.09
C LEU A 210 -5.30 -3.92 -0.88
N LEU A 211 -4.50 -3.35 -1.79
CA LEU A 211 -4.27 -1.92 -1.90
C LEU A 211 -4.57 -1.45 -3.32
N LEU A 212 -5.49 -0.49 -3.42
CA LEU A 212 -5.84 0.21 -4.65
C LEU A 212 -5.54 1.71 -4.45
N HIS A 213 -4.63 2.27 -5.22
CA HIS A 213 -4.32 3.70 -5.23
C HIS A 213 -4.30 4.21 -6.67
N GLY A 214 -5.03 5.28 -6.99
CA GLY A 214 -5.07 5.82 -8.36
C GLY A 214 -6.38 6.54 -8.69
N GLY A 215 -6.48 7.05 -9.92
CA GLY A 215 -7.67 7.73 -10.46
C GLY A 215 -8.74 6.78 -10.99
N PHE A 216 -9.21 5.84 -10.17
CA PHE A 216 -10.24 4.86 -10.58
C PHE A 216 -11.64 5.50 -10.53
N GLN A 217 -12.52 5.16 -11.47
CA GLN A 217 -13.91 5.62 -11.47
C GLN A 217 -14.80 4.76 -10.57
N ASP A 218 -14.54 3.45 -10.51
CA ASP A 218 -15.35 2.50 -9.76
C ASP A 218 -14.54 1.24 -9.36
N VAL A 219 -14.93 0.64 -8.24
CA VAL A 219 -14.31 -0.59 -7.71
C VAL A 219 -15.40 -1.61 -7.41
N THR A 220 -15.27 -2.78 -8.02
CA THR A 220 -16.11 -3.95 -7.78
C THR A 220 -15.27 -5.09 -7.22
N LEU A 221 -15.63 -5.56 -6.03
CA LEU A 221 -15.00 -6.71 -5.40
C LEU A 221 -15.95 -7.90 -5.50
N GLY A 222 -15.46 -9.05 -5.99
CA GLY A 222 -16.15 -10.34 -5.87
C GLY A 222 -16.21 -10.79 -4.41
N VAL A 223 -16.73 -12.00 -4.13
CA VAL A 223 -16.84 -12.51 -2.75
C VAL A 223 -15.46 -12.79 -2.15
N MET A 224 -15.02 -11.98 -1.18
CA MET A 224 -13.66 -12.03 -0.62
C MET A 224 -13.61 -12.68 0.77
N ASN A 225 -13.72 -14.01 0.82
CA ASN A 225 -13.85 -14.77 2.07
C ASN A 225 -12.62 -14.77 2.99
N HIS A 226 -11.46 -14.36 2.48
CA HIS A 226 -10.19 -14.34 3.21
C HIS A 226 -9.61 -12.94 3.40
N LEU A 227 -10.25 -11.90 2.83
CA LEU A 227 -9.71 -10.54 2.82
C LEU A 227 -9.83 -9.90 4.19
N LYS A 228 -8.66 -9.63 4.79
CA LYS A 228 -8.54 -9.09 6.16
C LYS A 228 -8.27 -7.60 6.15
N SER A 229 -7.62 -7.08 5.11
CA SER A 229 -7.18 -5.69 5.05
C SER A 229 -7.41 -5.11 3.67
N VAL A 230 -8.07 -3.96 3.62
CA VAL A 230 -8.32 -3.22 2.37
C VAL A 230 -7.88 -1.78 2.54
N THR A 231 -7.09 -1.29 1.59
CA THR A 231 -6.72 0.12 1.45
C THR A 231 -7.16 0.63 0.10
N ILE A 232 -7.94 1.71 0.07
CA ILE A 232 -8.34 2.39 -1.16
C ILE A 232 -7.96 3.86 -1.03
N ALA A 233 -7.35 4.40 -2.08
CA ALA A 233 -6.91 5.78 -2.15
C ALA A 233 -7.22 6.32 -3.56
N PHE A 234 -8.29 7.10 -3.68
CA PHE A 234 -8.66 7.73 -4.95
C PHE A 234 -8.01 9.11 -5.07
N CYS A 235 -7.16 9.30 -6.07
CA CYS A 235 -6.34 10.51 -6.21
C CYS A 235 -7.15 11.73 -6.67
N ASP A 236 -8.18 11.50 -7.50
CA ASP A 236 -8.92 12.57 -8.12
C ASP A 236 -10.18 12.90 -7.31
N ASP A 237 -10.55 14.19 -7.28
CA ASP A 237 -11.85 14.62 -6.79
C ASP A 237 -12.91 14.26 -7.84
N ILE A 238 -13.33 12.99 -7.83
CA ILE A 238 -14.25 12.41 -8.82
C ILE A 238 -15.70 12.84 -8.49
N ALA A 239 -15.93 14.14 -8.35
CA ALA A 239 -17.28 14.68 -8.40
C ALA A 239 -17.91 14.25 -9.74
N ASN A 240 -18.94 13.39 -9.67
CA ASN A 240 -19.86 13.04 -10.75
C ASN A 240 -19.57 11.80 -11.63
N LYS A 241 -18.88 10.76 -11.16
CA LYS A 241 -18.90 9.45 -11.87
C LYS A 241 -19.77 8.43 -11.15
N HIS A 242 -20.95 8.20 -11.71
CA HIS A 242 -21.70 6.96 -11.51
C HIS A 242 -20.93 5.85 -12.23
N GLY A 243 -20.68 4.71 -11.57
CA GLY A 243 -20.26 3.52 -12.31
C GLY A 243 -21.28 3.24 -13.43
N PRO A 244 -20.88 2.68 -14.58
CA PRO A 244 -21.85 2.35 -15.61
C PRO A 244 -22.75 1.25 -15.08
N GLY A 245 -24.06 1.52 -15.08
CA GLY A 245 -25.08 0.52 -14.83
C GLY A 245 -25.86 0.77 -13.55
N ASN A 246 -27.08 1.29 -13.72
CA ASN A 246 -28.37 0.60 -13.49
C ASN A 246 -28.60 -0.28 -12.23
N ASP A 247 -27.65 -0.40 -11.31
CA ASP A 247 -27.88 -1.06 -10.03
C ASP A 247 -28.40 -0.02 -9.04
N ASN A 248 -29.60 -0.22 -8.49
CA ASN A 248 -30.21 0.62 -7.44
C ASN A 248 -29.42 0.66 -6.11
N LEU A 249 -28.16 0.24 -6.11
CA LEU A 249 -27.35 -0.05 -4.93
C LEU A 249 -26.27 1.01 -4.76
N SER A 250 -26.20 1.63 -3.57
CA SER A 250 -25.16 2.63 -3.30
C SER A 250 -23.76 2.01 -3.36
N ASN A 251 -22.75 2.82 -3.71
CA ASN A 251 -21.34 2.42 -3.74
C ASN A 251 -20.93 1.77 -2.41
N LEU A 252 -21.42 2.32 -1.30
CA LEU A 252 -21.23 1.78 0.04
C LEU A 252 -21.70 0.32 0.15
N HIS A 253 -22.95 0.03 -0.24
CA HIS A 253 -23.47 -1.34 -0.15
C HIS A 253 -22.72 -2.28 -1.09
N LYS A 254 -22.50 -1.87 -2.35
CA LYS A 254 -21.77 -2.65 -3.35
C LYS A 254 -20.37 -3.03 -2.85
N PHE A 255 -19.71 -2.13 -2.13
CA PHE A 255 -18.38 -2.35 -1.59
C PHE A 255 -18.36 -3.37 -0.45
N PHE A 256 -19.27 -3.25 0.53
CA PHE A 256 -19.24 -4.06 1.75
C PHE A 256 -19.95 -5.41 1.64
N ARG A 257 -20.87 -5.60 0.67
CA ARG A 257 -21.64 -6.85 0.53
C ARG A 257 -20.77 -8.12 0.45
N ASN A 258 -19.54 -7.96 -0.04
CA ASN A 258 -18.63 -9.06 -0.35
C ASN A 258 -17.39 -9.13 0.57
N LEU A 259 -17.41 -8.45 1.73
CA LEU A 259 -16.26 -8.33 2.63
C LEU A 259 -16.51 -8.90 4.04
N PRO A 260 -16.92 -10.18 4.19
CA PRO A 260 -17.43 -10.70 5.45
C PRO A 260 -16.40 -10.79 6.60
N LYS A 261 -15.09 -10.83 6.30
CA LYS A 261 -14.02 -11.01 7.31
C LYS A 261 -13.06 -9.83 7.44
N ILE A 262 -13.42 -8.66 6.90
CA ILE A 262 -12.56 -7.48 6.95
C ILE A 262 -12.21 -7.09 8.40
N ARG A 263 -10.93 -6.85 8.67
CA ARG A 263 -10.39 -6.46 9.99
C ARG A 263 -9.84 -5.04 9.99
N ARG A 264 -9.29 -4.61 8.85
CA ARG A 264 -8.69 -3.29 8.65
C ARG A 264 -9.25 -2.66 7.38
N LEU A 265 -9.83 -1.48 7.51
CA LEU A 265 -10.26 -0.65 6.39
C LEU A 265 -9.51 0.68 6.44
N THR A 266 -8.93 1.06 5.31
CA THR A 266 -8.24 2.33 5.13
C THR A 266 -8.77 3.00 3.87
N LEU A 267 -9.48 4.12 4.01
CA LEU A 267 -9.95 4.94 2.90
C LEU A 267 -9.18 6.27 2.93
N LYS A 268 -8.34 6.50 1.92
CA LYS A 268 -7.53 7.71 1.81
C LYS A 268 -8.07 8.63 0.72
N ASN A 269 -7.63 9.89 0.74
CA ASN A 269 -7.93 10.88 -0.28
C ASN A 269 -9.45 10.99 -0.50
N TYR A 270 -9.95 10.84 -1.73
CA TYR A 270 -11.37 10.97 -2.08
C TYR A 270 -12.18 9.67 -1.96
N SER A 271 -11.62 8.59 -1.40
CA SER A 271 -12.29 7.29 -1.33
C SER A 271 -13.54 7.28 -0.44
N LEU A 272 -13.56 8.07 0.64
CA LEU A 272 -14.78 8.20 1.48
C LEU A 272 -15.89 8.92 0.71
N LYS A 273 -15.56 10.01 0.00
CA LYS A 273 -16.49 10.74 -0.88
C LYS A 273 -17.14 9.83 -1.92
N TYR A 274 -16.37 8.93 -2.53
CA TYR A 274 -16.90 7.94 -3.47
C TYR A 274 -17.91 6.99 -2.81
N LEU A 275 -17.63 6.46 -1.62
CA LEU A 275 -18.57 5.59 -0.91
C LEU A 275 -19.81 6.33 -0.42
N ALA A 276 -19.66 7.61 -0.08
CA ALA A 276 -20.73 8.49 0.35
C ALA A 276 -21.67 8.92 -0.79
N ALA A 277 -21.35 8.59 -2.05
CA ALA A 277 -22.20 8.93 -3.18
C ALA A 277 -23.52 8.15 -3.16
N GLY A 278 -24.64 8.88 -3.22
CA GLY A 278 -25.99 8.34 -3.15
C GLY A 278 -26.56 8.36 -1.74
N ASN A 279 -27.59 7.54 -1.48
CA ASN A 279 -28.20 7.48 -0.15
C ASN A 279 -27.34 6.64 0.81
N VAL A 280 -27.05 7.20 1.98
CA VAL A 280 -26.26 6.55 3.04
C VAL A 280 -27.22 6.00 4.10
N PRO A 281 -27.31 4.68 4.28
CA PRO A 281 -28.17 4.09 5.31
C PRO A 281 -27.59 4.32 6.71
N GLN A 282 -28.43 4.23 7.75
CA GLN A 282 -27.97 4.35 9.15
C GLN A 282 -26.99 3.23 9.56
N THR A 283 -27.18 2.02 9.02
CA THR A 283 -26.31 0.85 9.20
C THR A 283 -26.18 0.10 7.88
N LEU A 284 -25.06 -0.61 7.71
CA LEU A 284 -24.87 -1.53 6.60
C LEU A 284 -25.81 -2.74 6.75
N PRO A 285 -26.27 -3.33 5.65
CA PRO A 285 -27.10 -4.55 5.72
C PRO A 285 -26.37 -5.75 6.33
N ASN A 286 -25.04 -5.80 6.19
CA ASN A 286 -24.19 -6.80 6.82
C ASN A 286 -23.28 -6.12 7.84
N GLU A 287 -23.33 -6.58 9.10
CA GLU A 287 -22.44 -6.09 10.14
C GLU A 287 -20.97 -6.45 9.85
N LEU A 288 -20.08 -5.49 10.09
CA LEU A 288 -18.64 -5.63 10.00
C LEU A 288 -18.08 -6.19 11.31
N VAL A 289 -18.55 -7.38 11.72
CA VAL A 289 -18.27 -8.00 13.03
C VAL A 289 -16.78 -8.28 13.30
N HIS A 290 -15.95 -8.25 12.27
CA HIS A 290 -14.50 -8.47 12.37
C HIS A 290 -13.67 -7.19 12.29
N LEU A 291 -14.27 -6.04 11.94
CA LEU A 291 -13.55 -4.79 11.76
C LEU A 291 -13.02 -4.30 13.11
N LYS A 292 -11.71 -4.09 13.19
CA LYS A 292 -10.99 -3.64 14.39
C LYS A 292 -10.32 -2.29 14.20
N TYR A 293 -9.95 -1.96 12.96
CA TYR A 293 -9.25 -0.73 12.61
C TYR A 293 -9.94 -0.06 11.42
N LEU A 294 -10.23 1.22 11.56
CA LEU A 294 -10.79 2.08 10.54
C LEU A 294 -9.92 3.33 10.40
N PHE A 295 -9.42 3.61 9.19
CA PHE A 295 -8.78 4.87 8.85
C PHE A 295 -9.57 5.54 7.73
N LEU A 296 -9.91 6.82 7.89
CA LEU A 296 -10.63 7.62 6.90
C LEU A 296 -9.96 8.97 6.68
N CYS A 297 -9.74 9.33 5.42
CA CYS A 297 -9.68 10.74 5.02
C CYS A 297 -11.12 11.26 4.88
N ILE A 298 -11.47 12.30 5.64
CA ILE A 298 -12.83 12.82 5.75
C ILE A 298 -12.86 14.33 5.54
N ASP A 299 -13.89 14.80 4.83
CA ASP A 299 -14.29 16.20 4.77
C ASP A 299 -15.45 16.44 5.75
N PHE A 300 -15.14 17.04 6.90
CA PHE A 300 -16.14 17.33 7.94
C PHE A 300 -17.16 18.40 7.53
N ASN A 301 -16.97 19.07 6.39
CA ASN A 301 -17.96 19.97 5.83
C ASN A 301 -18.94 19.25 4.88
N ARG A 302 -18.87 17.92 4.75
CA ARG A 302 -19.82 17.13 3.94
C ARG A 302 -20.63 16.19 4.81
N VAL A 303 -21.94 16.41 4.84
CA VAL A 303 -22.89 15.60 5.62
C VAL A 303 -22.80 14.13 5.22
N GLU A 304 -22.69 13.84 3.92
CA GLU A 304 -22.71 12.48 3.38
C GLU A 304 -21.48 11.69 3.84
N GLU A 305 -20.31 12.33 3.95
CA GLU A 305 -19.10 11.70 4.47
C GLU A 305 -19.19 11.45 5.98
N ILE A 306 -19.74 12.38 6.75
CA ILE A 306 -20.02 12.19 8.19
C ILE A 306 -21.01 11.05 8.38
N LEU A 307 -22.12 11.03 7.63
CA LEU A 307 -23.11 9.96 7.65
C LEU A 307 -22.48 8.61 7.31
N THR A 308 -21.58 8.58 6.34
CA THR A 308 -20.89 7.34 5.95
C THR A 308 -19.99 6.85 7.08
N PHE A 309 -19.25 7.75 7.73
CA PHE A 309 -18.49 7.39 8.95
C PHE A 309 -19.42 6.83 10.04
N MET A 310 -20.54 7.50 10.31
CA MET A 310 -21.52 7.07 11.32
C MET A 310 -22.11 5.69 11.00
N CYS A 311 -22.44 5.43 9.73
CA CYS A 311 -22.88 4.13 9.25
C CYS A 311 -21.83 3.04 9.52
N LEU A 312 -20.56 3.32 9.21
CA LEU A 312 -19.46 2.37 9.39
C LEU A 312 -19.24 2.02 10.86
N ILE A 313 -19.18 3.01 11.77
CA ILE A 313 -18.95 2.74 13.20
C ILE A 313 -20.13 2.00 13.83
N ARG A 314 -21.38 2.33 13.46
CA ARG A 314 -22.58 1.65 13.95
C ARG A 314 -22.65 0.20 13.49
N SER A 315 -22.13 -0.07 12.31
CA SER A 315 -22.08 -1.42 11.73
C SER A 315 -20.87 -2.24 12.19
N SER A 316 -20.01 -1.70 13.07
CA SER A 316 -18.72 -2.30 13.45
C SER A 316 -18.62 -2.55 14.96
N PRO A 317 -19.33 -3.57 15.50
CA PRO A 317 -19.46 -3.76 16.96
C PRO A 317 -18.13 -4.05 17.67
N ARG A 318 -17.09 -4.50 16.95
CA ARG A 318 -15.76 -4.84 17.50
C ARG A 318 -14.66 -3.83 17.14
N LEU A 319 -15.04 -2.67 16.63
CA LEU A 319 -14.10 -1.61 16.26
C LEU A 319 -13.33 -1.15 17.49
N LYS A 320 -12.00 -1.11 17.39
CA LYS A 320 -11.09 -0.73 18.48
C LYS A 320 -10.34 0.56 18.23
N HIS A 321 -10.06 0.83 16.95
CA HIS A 321 -9.20 1.92 16.52
C HIS A 321 -9.83 2.70 15.37
N VAL A 322 -9.90 4.01 15.51
CA VAL A 322 -10.37 4.94 14.49
C VAL A 322 -9.31 6.02 14.26
N ASP A 323 -8.86 6.17 13.02
CA ASP A 323 -8.06 7.30 12.57
C ASP A 323 -8.88 8.13 11.58
N LEU A 324 -8.99 9.43 11.85
CA LEU A 324 -9.61 10.41 10.97
C LEU A 324 -8.55 11.42 10.54
N LEU A 325 -8.41 11.64 9.24
CA LEU A 325 -7.54 12.67 8.68
C LEU A 325 -8.39 13.66 7.89
N THR A 326 -8.41 14.92 8.31
CA THR A 326 -9.13 15.97 7.59
C THR A 326 -8.53 16.16 6.20
N ARG A 327 -9.37 16.13 5.17
CA ARG A 327 -8.97 16.42 3.79
C ARG A 327 -9.02 17.93 3.53
N ALA A 328 -7.93 18.50 3.00
CA ALA A 328 -7.86 19.93 2.67
C ALA A 328 -8.84 20.30 1.54
N GLU A 329 -9.40 21.51 1.59
CA GLU A 329 -10.49 21.98 0.74
C GLU A 329 -10.11 22.02 -0.76
N ASN A 330 -11.03 21.55 -1.61
CA ASN A 330 -11.24 22.09 -2.95
C ASN A 330 -12.72 22.47 -3.04
N GLN A 331 -13.00 23.76 -2.81
CA GLN A 331 -14.27 24.47 -3.04
C GLN A 331 -15.43 24.31 -2.04
N GLN A 332 -16.09 25.46 -1.83
CA GLN A 332 -17.20 25.76 -0.96
C GLN A 332 -18.45 24.92 -1.27
N THR A 333 -18.90 24.14 -0.29
CA THR A 333 -20.28 23.65 -0.26
C THR A 333 -21.05 24.36 0.84
N THR A 334 -22.09 25.08 0.43
CA THR A 334 -23.11 25.69 1.29
C THR A 334 -23.97 24.60 1.92
N TRP A 335 -23.88 24.47 3.23
CA TRP A 335 -24.75 23.62 4.04
C TRP A 335 -26.21 24.08 3.99
N ILE A 336 -27.14 23.14 3.85
CA ILE A 336 -28.59 23.36 4.01
C ILE A 336 -29.03 22.57 5.25
N GLY A 337 -28.97 23.20 6.43
CA GLY A 337 -29.42 22.61 7.70
C GLY A 337 -28.54 22.95 8.91
N THR A 338 -29.12 22.89 10.11
CA THR A 338 -28.43 23.08 11.39
C THR A 338 -27.78 21.77 11.85
N MET A 339 -26.45 21.77 12.04
CA MET A 339 -25.73 20.62 12.63
C MET A 339 -26.25 20.17 14.00
N ALA A 340 -26.97 21.03 14.72
CA ALA A 340 -27.45 20.72 16.07
C ALA A 340 -28.41 19.52 16.08
N ASP A 341 -29.44 19.54 15.22
CA ASP A 341 -30.45 18.49 15.15
C ASP A 341 -29.83 17.14 14.71
N PHE A 342 -28.83 17.21 13.81
CA PHE A 342 -28.10 16.03 13.33
C PHE A 342 -27.43 15.24 14.47
N TRP A 343 -26.72 15.91 15.37
CA TRP A 343 -26.00 15.22 16.46
C TRP A 343 -26.92 14.76 17.58
N GLU A 344 -28.05 15.41 17.78
CA GLU A 344 -29.08 14.99 18.75
C GLU A 344 -29.68 13.63 18.37
N ASP A 345 -30.01 13.41 17.09
CA ASP A 345 -30.50 12.13 16.58
C ASP A 345 -29.48 10.98 16.72
N HIS A 346 -28.20 11.31 16.91
CA HIS A 346 -27.10 10.34 16.88
C HIS A 346 -26.51 10.05 18.28
N GLN A 347 -26.97 10.73 19.33
CA GLN A 347 -26.45 10.62 20.70
C GLN A 347 -26.57 9.22 21.34
N ALA A 348 -27.49 8.38 20.88
CA ALA A 348 -27.76 7.06 21.47
C ALA A 348 -26.71 5.98 21.14
N CYS A 349 -25.70 6.27 20.31
CA CYS A 349 -24.70 5.29 19.91
C CYS A 349 -23.73 4.97 21.06
N CYS A 350 -23.50 3.68 21.35
CA CYS A 350 -22.56 3.23 22.39
C CYS A 350 -21.41 2.42 21.76
N LEU A 351 -20.24 3.05 21.64
CA LEU A 351 -19.03 2.51 21.03
C LEU A 351 -18.18 1.76 22.07
N LYS A 352 -18.74 0.71 22.67
CA LYS A 352 -18.14 -0.02 23.81
C LYS A 352 -16.73 -0.55 23.56
N ASN A 353 -16.37 -0.88 22.32
CA ASN A 353 -15.07 -1.48 22.02
C ASN A 353 -14.02 -0.47 21.53
N LEU A 354 -14.41 0.78 21.28
CA LEU A 354 -13.49 1.80 20.79
C LEU A 354 -12.52 2.20 21.90
N GLN A 355 -11.22 2.05 21.62
CA GLN A 355 -10.13 2.24 22.59
C GLN A 355 -9.21 3.39 22.19
N VAL A 356 -8.99 3.58 20.88
CA VAL A 356 -8.07 4.59 20.36
C VAL A 356 -8.74 5.37 19.25
N VAL A 357 -8.66 6.69 19.35
CA VAL A 357 -9.05 7.62 18.31
C VAL A 357 -7.86 8.52 17.98
N SER A 358 -7.54 8.69 16.70
CA SER A 358 -6.63 9.74 16.25
C SER A 358 -7.35 10.64 15.26
N MET A 359 -7.19 11.95 15.41
CA MET A 359 -7.76 12.96 14.54
C MET A 359 -6.65 13.89 14.08
N GLY A 360 -6.31 13.87 12.80
CA GLY A 360 -5.23 14.67 12.22
C GLY A 360 -5.72 15.71 11.22
N GLY A 361 -4.99 16.82 11.10
CA GLY A 361 -5.34 17.91 10.20
C GLY A 361 -6.49 18.78 10.71
N ILE A 362 -6.70 18.81 12.03
CA ILE A 362 -7.86 19.47 12.65
C ILE A 362 -7.70 20.98 12.66
N SER A 363 -8.71 21.69 12.17
CA SER A 363 -8.78 23.17 12.16
C SER A 363 -9.49 23.75 13.40
N GLY A 364 -10.26 22.92 14.10
CA GLY A 364 -11.13 23.34 15.21
C GLY A 364 -12.51 23.82 14.74
N SER A 365 -12.95 23.43 13.55
CA SER A 365 -14.27 23.78 13.03
C SER A 365 -15.40 23.18 13.87
N LYS A 366 -16.59 23.78 13.83
CA LYS A 366 -17.75 23.27 14.60
C LYS A 366 -18.08 21.80 14.28
N PRO A 367 -18.09 21.34 13.02
CA PRO A 367 -18.26 19.92 12.70
C PRO A 367 -17.21 18.98 13.32
N GLU A 368 -15.94 19.39 13.31
CA GLU A 368 -14.85 18.63 13.93
C GLU A 368 -15.07 18.53 15.45
N GLN A 369 -15.46 19.64 16.10
CA GLN A 369 -15.74 19.69 17.53
C GLN A 369 -16.90 18.80 17.95
N GLU A 370 -18.01 18.84 17.20
CA GLU A 370 -19.15 17.97 17.50
C GLU A 370 -18.81 16.49 17.26
N MET A 371 -18.00 16.17 16.25
CA MET A 371 -17.46 14.81 16.09
C MET A 371 -16.62 14.37 17.29
N MET A 372 -15.70 15.22 17.75
CA MET A 372 -14.87 14.95 18.93
C MET A 372 -15.73 14.72 20.17
N LYS A 373 -16.71 15.61 20.41
CA LYS A 373 -17.65 15.52 21.52
C LYS A 373 -18.50 14.25 21.44
N PHE A 374 -19.02 13.89 20.27
CA PHE A 374 -19.75 12.65 20.04
C PHE A 374 -18.88 11.44 20.40
N LEU A 375 -17.66 11.34 19.85
CA LEU A 375 -16.78 10.20 20.10
C LEU A 375 -16.40 10.07 21.59
N LEU A 376 -16.13 11.18 22.28
CA LEU A 376 -15.85 11.19 23.73
C LEU A 376 -17.07 10.75 24.57
N ALA A 377 -18.27 11.22 24.21
CA ALA A 377 -19.51 10.93 24.92
C ALA A 377 -20.03 9.50 24.64
N SER A 378 -19.72 8.92 23.48
CA SER A 378 -20.23 7.61 23.06
C SER A 378 -19.29 6.44 23.35
N SER A 379 -18.06 6.68 23.82
CA SER A 379 -17.01 5.65 23.93
C SER A 379 -16.58 5.38 25.39
N PRO A 380 -17.28 4.49 26.12
CA PRO A 380 -17.02 4.26 27.55
C PRO A 380 -15.69 3.58 27.88
N ASN A 381 -15.06 2.90 26.91
CA ASN A 381 -13.76 2.22 27.07
C ASN A 381 -12.62 2.90 26.29
N LEU A 382 -12.82 4.16 25.88
CA LEU A 382 -11.80 4.94 25.21
C LEU A 382 -10.60 5.15 26.14
N ARG A 383 -9.40 4.86 25.66
CA ARG A 383 -8.14 5.02 26.39
C ARG A 383 -7.42 6.29 25.96
N THR A 384 -7.37 6.53 24.64
CA THR A 384 -6.61 7.64 24.08
C THR A 384 -7.37 8.27 22.93
N MET A 385 -7.46 9.60 22.94
CA MET A 385 -7.83 10.42 21.80
C MET A 385 -6.67 11.36 21.48
N THR A 386 -6.01 11.14 20.34
CA THR A 386 -4.92 11.97 19.86
C THR A 386 -5.44 12.98 18.86
N ILE A 387 -5.09 14.25 19.04
CA ILE A 387 -5.49 15.35 18.16
C ILE A 387 -4.22 15.99 17.62
N LYS A 388 -4.09 16.03 16.30
CA LYS A 388 -3.01 16.71 15.58
C LYS A 388 -3.62 17.86 14.76
N PRO A 389 -3.41 19.12 15.17
CA PRO A 389 -3.95 20.28 14.47
C PRO A 389 -3.28 20.47 13.10
N ASN A 390 -3.95 21.19 12.20
CA ASN A 390 -3.39 21.58 10.90
C ASN A 390 -2.48 22.82 10.96
N SER A 391 -2.59 23.61 12.03
CA SER A 391 -1.81 24.82 12.25
C SER A 391 -1.75 25.13 13.75
N THR A 392 -0.76 25.92 14.15
CA THR A 392 -0.63 26.39 15.54
C THR A 392 -1.64 27.48 15.91
N SER A 393 -2.35 28.03 14.92
CA SER A 393 -3.35 29.07 15.11
C SER A 393 -4.66 28.47 15.65
N GLY A 394 -5.10 28.91 16.82
CA GLY A 394 -6.38 28.48 17.40
C GLY A 394 -6.32 27.23 18.30
N GLU A 395 -5.15 26.59 18.44
CA GLU A 395 -4.95 25.41 19.31
C GLU A 395 -5.46 25.64 20.74
N GLY A 396 -5.16 26.81 21.32
CA GLY A 396 -5.58 27.15 22.68
C GLY A 396 -7.10 27.23 22.87
N LYS A 397 -7.86 27.60 21.83
CA LYS A 397 -9.33 27.64 21.91
C LYS A 397 -9.90 26.23 21.86
N LEU A 398 -9.45 25.42 20.90
CA LEU A 398 -9.88 24.04 20.74
C LEU A 398 -9.55 23.21 21.99
N LEU A 399 -8.34 23.38 22.56
CA LEU A 399 -7.93 22.72 23.80
C LEU A 399 -8.86 23.07 24.98
N ARG A 400 -9.24 24.34 25.13
CA ARG A 400 -10.17 24.78 26.18
C ARG A 400 -11.56 24.17 26.01
N GLU A 401 -12.03 24.01 24.78
CA GLU A 401 -13.33 23.39 24.47
C GLU A 401 -13.29 21.89 24.76
N LEU A 402 -12.22 21.18 24.37
CA LEU A 402 -12.02 19.75 24.64
C LEU A 402 -12.02 19.39 26.13
N LEU A 403 -11.48 20.28 26.97
CA LEU A 403 -11.51 20.11 28.43
C LEU A 403 -12.94 20.17 29.01
N ARG A 404 -13.88 20.81 28.31
CA ARG A 404 -15.28 20.93 28.73
C ARG A 404 -16.16 19.79 28.22
N PHE A 405 -15.69 18.99 27.26
CA PHE A 405 -16.49 17.91 26.69
C PHE A 405 -16.65 16.76 27.70
N ARG A 406 -17.90 16.31 27.86
CA ARG A 406 -18.22 15.15 28.68
C ARG A 406 -17.59 13.90 28.06
N ARG A 407 -16.95 13.09 28.91
CA ARG A 407 -16.34 11.81 28.53
C ARG A 407 -17.16 10.67 29.14
N ALA A 408 -17.46 9.65 28.35
CA ALA A 408 -18.04 8.41 28.87
C ALA A 408 -16.98 7.54 29.56
N SER A 409 -15.74 7.57 29.08
CA SER A 409 -14.61 6.90 29.71
C SER A 409 -13.93 7.82 30.73
N ALA A 410 -13.84 7.35 31.97
CA ALA A 410 -13.07 8.02 33.01
C ALA A 410 -11.54 7.90 32.81
N GLN A 411 -11.10 6.95 31.98
CA GLN A 411 -9.69 6.66 31.71
C GLN A 411 -9.19 7.28 30.41
N ALA A 412 -10.06 7.98 29.65
CA ALA A 412 -9.68 8.56 28.37
C ALA A 412 -8.72 9.73 28.55
N GLU A 413 -7.50 9.54 28.07
CA GLU A 413 -6.51 10.59 27.89
C GLU A 413 -6.72 11.30 26.55
N VAL A 414 -6.69 12.62 26.56
CA VAL A 414 -6.74 13.44 25.34
C VAL A 414 -5.35 14.02 25.14
N ILE A 415 -4.66 13.57 24.10
CA ILE A 415 -3.28 13.96 23.80
C ILE A 415 -3.32 14.94 22.63
N PHE A 416 -2.79 16.13 22.83
CA PHE A 416 -2.63 17.13 21.78
C PHE A 416 -1.17 17.10 21.30
N LEU A 417 -0.95 16.85 20.01
CA LEU A 417 0.39 16.79 19.43
C LEU A 417 0.72 18.12 18.74
N ASP A 418 1.99 18.52 18.83
CA ASP A 418 2.49 19.67 18.09
C ASP A 418 2.35 19.45 16.57
N SER A 419 2.01 20.51 15.83
CA SER A 419 1.99 20.46 14.37
C SER A 419 3.40 20.13 13.85
N VAL A 420 3.54 19.09 13.04
CA VAL A 420 4.81 18.79 12.36
C VAL A 420 4.95 19.77 11.20
N ASP A 421 6.06 20.50 11.17
CA ASP A 421 6.43 21.38 10.07
C ASP A 421 6.36 20.62 8.74
N PRO A 422 5.55 21.07 7.76
CA PRO A 422 5.44 20.41 6.45
C PRO A 422 6.74 20.46 5.62
N GLU A 423 7.79 21.15 6.08
CA GLU A 423 9.10 21.21 5.40
C GLU A 423 10.04 20.04 5.73
N ALA A 424 9.70 19.17 6.68
CA ALA A 424 10.46 17.93 6.90
C ALA A 424 10.01 16.87 5.88
N GLY A 425 10.57 16.94 4.66
CA GLY A 425 10.32 15.97 3.59
C GLY A 425 10.63 14.51 4.00
N PRO A 426 10.10 13.51 3.28
CA PRO A 426 10.36 12.11 3.57
C PRO A 426 11.83 11.78 3.26
N HIS A 427 12.57 11.31 4.27
CA HIS A 427 13.88 10.69 4.08
C HIS A 427 13.78 9.33 3.41
#